data_AF-A0A9E2Y8U6-F1
#
_entry.id   AF-A0A9E2Y8U6-F1
#
_cell.length_a   1.000
_cell.length_b   1.000
_cell.length_c   1.000
_cell.angle_alpha   90.00
_cell.angle_beta   90.00
_cell.angle_gamma   90.00
#
_symmetry.space_group_name_H-M   'P 1'
#
loop_
_entity.id
_entity.type
_entity.pdbx_description
1 polymer ?
#
loop_
_entity_poly.entity_id
_entity_poly.type
_entity_poly.pdbx_seq_one_letter_code
_entity_poly.pdbx_strand_id
1 'polypeptide(L)'
;MPLIDSRTLAALDFADVRDRVIAATRTARGRAYAVELMPESDFAAVRREQARTQAVRSLVTSADLRVMPAIETAPLTEAAQIGQALGSGELRSIGDAMAAAAAAHRLVREQADLADVVAGYVSLPELTRAIVDAIDER
;
A
#
# COMPACT_ATOMS: atom_id res chain seq x y z
N MET A 1 -23.68 -15.90 -0.73
CA MET A 1 -24.75 -14.88 -0.65
C MET A 1 -24.24 -13.74 0.22
N PRO A 2 -24.30 -12.48 -0.20
CA PRO A 2 -24.00 -11.37 0.70
C PRO A 2 -25.02 -11.41 1.84
N LEU A 3 -24.55 -11.39 3.08
CA LEU A 3 -25.36 -11.42 4.30
C LEU A 3 -26.12 -10.10 4.55
N ILE A 4 -25.74 -9.04 3.82
CA ILE A 4 -26.26 -7.69 3.95
C ILE A 4 -26.83 -7.27 2.59
N ASP A 5 -28.09 -6.83 2.59
CA ASP A 5 -28.76 -6.33 1.38
C ASP A 5 -28.43 -4.85 1.11
N SER A 6 -28.78 -4.38 -0.09
CA SER A 6 -28.54 -2.99 -0.50
C SER A 6 -29.21 -1.97 0.41
N ARG A 7 -30.37 -2.31 0.99
CA ARG A 7 -31.10 -1.45 1.93
C ARG A 7 -30.32 -1.26 3.23
N THR A 8 -29.71 -2.32 3.74
CA THR A 8 -28.90 -2.28 4.95
C THR A 8 -27.61 -1.51 4.71
N LEU A 9 -26.94 -1.66 3.55
CA LEU A 9 -25.78 -0.83 3.20
C LEU A 9 -26.13 0.66 3.12
N ALA A 10 -27.29 0.98 2.56
CA ALA A 10 -27.78 2.35 2.48
C ALA A 10 -28.09 2.93 3.87
N ALA A 11 -28.71 2.16 4.76
CA ALA A 11 -28.98 2.60 6.14
C ALA A 11 -27.71 2.84 6.97
N LEU A 12 -26.58 2.25 6.57
CA LEU A 12 -25.26 2.44 7.19
C LEU A 12 -24.42 3.52 6.49
N ASP A 13 -24.96 4.18 5.46
CA ASP A 13 -24.22 5.11 4.59
C ASP A 13 -22.89 4.52 4.08
N PHE A 14 -22.88 3.20 3.82
CA PHE A 14 -21.64 2.47 3.56
C PHE A 14 -20.88 3.00 2.34
N ALA A 15 -21.61 3.38 1.29
CA ALA A 15 -21.02 3.95 0.08
C ALA A 15 -20.26 5.25 0.39
N ASP A 16 -20.86 6.16 1.15
CA ASP A 16 -20.24 7.44 1.51
C ASP A 16 -19.03 7.24 2.42
N VAL A 17 -19.10 6.30 3.37
CA VAL A 17 -17.95 5.93 4.22
C VAL A 17 -16.82 5.37 3.36
N ARG A 18 -17.11 4.47 2.43
CA ARG A 18 -16.12 3.89 1.53
C ARG A 18 -15.49 4.95 0.63
N ASP A 19 -16.27 5.87 0.10
CA ASP A 19 -15.78 6.96 -0.75
C ASP A 19 -14.81 7.88 0.02
N ARG A 20 -15.08 8.12 1.31
CA ARG A 20 -14.15 8.84 2.19
C ARG A 20 -12.84 8.08 2.40
N VAL A 21 -12.90 6.76 2.56
CA VAL A 21 -11.70 5.91 2.69
C VAL A 21 -10.91 5.93 1.37
N ILE A 22 -11.58 5.75 0.23
CA ILE A 22 -10.99 5.83 -1.12
C ILE A 22 -10.27 7.15 -1.32
N ALA A 23 -10.90 8.28 -0.95
CA ALA A 23 -10.33 9.62 -1.08
C ALA A 23 -9.10 9.84 -0.18
N ALA A 24 -8.98 9.11 0.93
CA ALA A 24 -7.85 9.19 1.85
C ALA A 24 -6.63 8.35 1.41
N THR A 25 -6.78 7.47 0.41
CA THR A 25 -5.69 6.60 -0.06
C THR A 25 -4.59 7.39 -0.78
N ARG A 26 -3.35 6.88 -0.71
CA ARG A 26 -2.15 7.55 -1.25
C ARG A 26 -1.51 6.81 -2.43
N THR A 27 -1.92 5.58 -2.70
CA THR A 27 -1.37 4.71 -3.74
C THR A 27 -2.49 4.07 -4.55
N ALA A 28 -2.21 3.70 -5.81
CA ALA A 28 -3.18 3.02 -6.67
C ALA A 28 -3.66 1.70 -6.06
N ARG A 29 -2.74 0.90 -5.49
CA ARG A 29 -3.07 -0.36 -4.82
C ARG A 29 -3.93 -0.14 -3.56
N GLY A 30 -3.62 0.88 -2.75
CA GLY A 30 -4.45 1.25 -1.60
C GLY A 30 -5.86 1.68 -2.02
N ARG A 31 -5.97 2.45 -3.11
CA ARG A 31 -7.26 2.84 -3.69
C ARG A 31 -8.06 1.63 -4.15
N ALA A 32 -7.44 0.71 -4.90
CA ALA A 32 -8.08 -0.52 -5.35
C ALA A 32 -8.58 -1.36 -4.16
N TYR A 33 -7.76 -1.53 -3.13
CA TYR A 33 -8.17 -2.21 -1.89
C TYR A 33 -9.38 -1.53 -1.23
N ALA A 34 -9.38 -0.20 -1.13
CA ALA A 34 -10.48 0.55 -0.54
C ALA A 34 -11.81 0.43 -1.33
N VAL A 35 -11.74 0.31 -2.66
CA VAL A 35 -12.91 0.10 -3.53
C VAL A 35 -13.57 -1.25 -3.27
N GLU A 36 -12.75 -2.28 -3.07
CA GLU A 36 -13.20 -3.66 -2.83
C GLU A 36 -13.68 -3.92 -1.38
N LEU A 37 -13.55 -2.94 -0.48
CA LEU A 37 -14.04 -3.07 0.89
C LEU A 37 -15.55 -3.34 0.89
N MET A 38 -15.91 -4.38 1.63
CA MET A 38 -17.29 -4.79 1.90
C MET A 38 -17.40 -5.20 3.38
N PRO A 39 -18.60 -5.09 4.00
CA PRO A 39 -18.81 -5.62 5.33
C PRO A 39 -18.52 -7.12 5.39
N GLU A 40 -17.72 -7.53 6.37
CA GLU A 40 -17.26 -8.90 6.54
C GLU A 40 -18.06 -9.59 7.66
N SER A 41 -18.32 -10.89 7.49
CA SER A 41 -19.08 -11.69 8.49
C SER A 41 -18.17 -12.55 9.37
N ASP A 42 -16.93 -12.80 8.94
CA ASP A 42 -15.91 -13.40 9.78
C ASP A 42 -15.45 -12.40 10.86
N PHE A 43 -16.01 -12.55 12.07
CA PHE A 43 -15.61 -11.76 13.23
C PHE A 43 -14.12 -11.84 13.56
N ALA A 44 -13.44 -12.95 13.27
CA ALA A 44 -12.01 -13.05 13.49
C ALA A 44 -11.24 -12.18 12.47
N ALA A 45 -11.67 -12.16 11.21
CA ALA A 45 -11.13 -11.26 10.20
C ALA A 45 -11.36 -9.78 10.57
N VAL A 46 -12.58 -9.43 10.99
CA VAL A 46 -12.90 -8.06 11.42
C VAL A 46 -12.01 -7.62 12.59
N ARG A 47 -11.83 -8.48 13.60
CA ARG A 47 -10.95 -8.16 14.74
C ARG A 47 -9.50 -7.96 14.33
N ARG A 48 -8.98 -8.79 13.41
CA ARG A 48 -7.62 -8.60 12.87
C ARG A 48 -7.49 -7.25 12.18
N GLU A 49 -8.45 -6.88 11.33
CA GLU A 49 -8.40 -5.61 10.61
C GLU A 49 -8.54 -4.38 11.53
N GLN A 50 -9.37 -4.48 12.57
CA GLN A 50 -9.47 -3.47 13.62
C GLN A 50 -8.15 -3.31 14.40
N ALA A 51 -7.49 -4.42 14.75
CA ALA A 51 -6.19 -4.39 15.41
C ALA A 51 -5.12 -3.72 14.53
N ARG A 52 -5.05 -4.07 13.24
CA ARG A 52 -4.17 -3.41 12.25
C ARG A 52 -4.44 -1.92 12.16
N THR A 53 -5.70 -1.54 12.04
CA THR A 53 -6.11 -0.12 11.99
C THR A 53 -5.65 0.62 13.25
N GLN A 54 -5.81 0.03 14.43
CA GLN A 54 -5.40 0.62 15.69
C GLN A 54 -3.86 0.75 15.81
N ALA A 55 -3.11 -0.26 15.37
CA ALA A 55 -1.65 -0.23 15.32
C ALA A 55 -1.15 0.91 14.41
N VAL A 56 -1.67 1.00 13.17
CA VAL A 56 -1.33 2.07 12.23
C VAL A 56 -1.75 3.44 12.77
N ARG A 57 -2.93 3.57 13.37
CA ARG A 57 -3.39 4.83 13.96
C ARG A 57 -2.46 5.33 15.07
N SER A 58 -1.93 4.42 15.88
CA SER A 58 -0.97 4.74 16.93
C SER A 58 0.34 5.29 16.35
N LEU A 59 0.85 4.67 15.28
CA LEU A 59 2.03 5.13 14.54
C LEU A 59 1.85 6.47 13.82
N VAL A 60 0.66 6.73 13.27
CA VAL A 60 0.34 8.02 12.65
C VAL A 60 0.28 9.12 13.72
N THR A 61 -0.29 8.81 14.89
CA THR A 61 -0.44 9.78 15.99
C THR A 61 0.90 10.12 16.66
N SER A 62 1.85 9.18 16.71
CA SER A 62 3.22 9.44 17.18
C SER A 62 4.07 10.26 16.19
N ALA A 63 3.50 10.64 15.04
CA ALA A 63 4.13 11.36 13.92
C ALA A 63 5.20 10.58 13.13
N ASP A 64 5.45 9.31 13.48
CA ASP A 64 6.51 8.51 12.86
C ASP A 64 6.12 7.95 11.49
N LEU A 65 4.81 7.73 11.25
CA LEU A 65 4.34 7.13 10.00
C LEU A 65 3.66 8.12 9.05
N ARG A 66 4.30 8.35 7.91
CA ARG A 66 3.71 8.97 6.72
C ARG A 66 3.83 8.03 5.54
N VAL A 67 2.68 7.62 4.98
CA VAL A 67 2.66 6.85 3.73
C VAL A 67 2.94 7.82 2.59
N MET A 68 4.14 7.69 2.02
CA MET A 68 4.55 8.47 0.86
C MET A 68 3.75 8.02 -0.36
N PRO A 69 3.34 8.95 -1.25
CA PRO A 69 2.84 8.58 -2.57
C PRO A 69 3.87 7.72 -3.30
N ALA A 70 3.39 6.68 -3.97
CA ALA A 70 4.23 5.80 -4.78
C ALA A 70 3.43 5.36 -6.01
N ILE A 71 4.13 5.23 -7.13
CA ILE A 71 3.55 4.69 -8.35
C ILE A 71 3.32 3.19 -8.23
N GLU A 72 2.45 2.64 -9.08
CA GLU A 72 2.43 1.20 -9.31
C GLU A 72 3.59 0.85 -10.24
N THR A 73 4.49 -0.02 -9.78
CA THR A 73 5.70 -0.39 -10.51
C THR A 73 5.50 -1.58 -11.44
N ALA A 74 4.44 -2.38 -11.25
CA ALA A 74 4.18 -3.59 -12.03
C ALA A 74 4.26 -3.37 -13.56
N PRO A 75 3.63 -2.32 -14.14
CA PRO A 75 3.72 -2.07 -15.58
C PRO A 75 5.15 -1.82 -16.07
N LEU A 76 5.97 -1.12 -15.29
CA LEU A 76 7.36 -0.83 -15.66
C LEU A 76 8.25 -2.06 -15.53
N THR A 77 8.02 -2.88 -14.50
CA THR A 77 8.76 -4.13 -14.32
C THR A 77 8.41 -5.16 -15.39
N GLU A 78 7.14 -5.23 -15.80
CA GLU A 78 6.68 -6.09 -16.90
C GLU A 78 7.28 -5.64 -18.25
N ALA A 79 7.32 -4.33 -18.52
CA ALA A 79 7.96 -3.78 -19.70
C ALA A 79 9.47 -4.10 -19.74
N ALA A 80 10.17 -3.92 -18.63
CA ALA A 80 11.59 -4.27 -18.53
C ALA A 80 11.83 -5.77 -18.73
N GLN A 81 10.95 -6.62 -18.20
CA GLN A 81 11.04 -8.08 -18.35
C GLN A 81 10.97 -8.54 -19.82
N ILE A 82 10.24 -7.82 -20.68
CA ILE A 82 10.18 -8.10 -22.13
C ILE A 82 11.27 -7.38 -22.95
N GLY A 83 12.24 -6.75 -22.28
CA GLY A 83 13.39 -6.10 -22.91
C GLY A 83 13.16 -4.63 -23.31
N GLN A 84 12.06 -4.01 -22.86
CA GLN A 84 11.86 -2.58 -23.07
C GLN A 84 12.85 -1.77 -22.21
N ALA A 85 13.56 -0.84 -22.83
CA ALA A 85 14.44 0.08 -22.11
C ALA A 85 13.60 1.05 -21.26
N LEU A 86 13.95 1.19 -19.99
CA LEU A 86 13.35 2.18 -19.09
C LEU A 86 14.15 3.48 -19.15
N GLY A 87 13.45 4.60 -19.26
CA GLY A 87 14.06 5.93 -19.21
C GLY A 87 14.45 6.34 -17.78
N SER A 88 15.33 7.32 -17.66
CA SER A 88 15.78 7.87 -16.37
C SER A 88 14.63 8.33 -15.44
N GLY A 89 13.53 8.86 -16.00
CA GLY A 89 12.35 9.25 -15.23
C GLY A 89 11.58 8.05 -14.65
N GLU A 90 11.50 6.95 -15.40
CA GLU A 90 10.85 5.70 -14.96
C GLU A 90 11.69 5.01 -13.89
N LEU A 91 13.01 4.93 -14.10
CA LEU A 91 13.97 4.41 -13.12
C LEU A 91 13.92 5.21 -11.81
N ARG A 92 13.86 6.55 -11.89
CA ARG A 92 13.70 7.40 -10.70
C ARG A 92 12.39 7.11 -9.97
N SER A 93 11.29 6.98 -10.70
CA SER A 93 9.98 6.69 -10.11
C SER A 93 9.93 5.32 -9.41
N ILE A 94 10.62 4.32 -9.96
CA ILE A 94 10.81 3.01 -9.31
C ILE A 94 11.65 3.17 -8.03
N GLY A 95 12.76 3.91 -8.10
CA GLY A 95 13.61 4.19 -6.94
C GLY A 95 12.84 4.87 -5.80
N ASP A 96 12.02 5.87 -6.12
CA ASP A 96 11.17 6.57 -5.14
C ASP A 96 10.14 5.62 -4.51
N ALA A 97 9.51 4.74 -5.30
CA ALA A 97 8.57 3.73 -4.80
C ALA A 97 9.26 2.71 -3.87
N MET A 98 10.47 2.26 -4.23
CA MET A 98 11.28 1.37 -3.38
C MET A 98 11.67 2.05 -2.06
N ALA A 99 12.07 3.32 -2.11
CA ALA A 99 12.43 4.10 -0.93
C ALA A 99 11.21 4.30 0.00
N ALA A 100 10.03 4.59 -0.56
CA ALA A 100 8.77 4.70 0.16
C ALA A 100 8.41 3.39 0.87
N ALA A 101 8.51 2.25 0.18
CA ALA A 101 8.25 0.93 0.76
C ALA A 101 9.23 0.60 1.89
N ALA A 102 10.52 0.88 1.71
CA ALA A 102 11.54 0.67 2.74
C ALA A 102 11.29 1.55 3.99
N ALA A 103 10.91 2.82 3.79
CA ALA A 103 10.57 3.72 4.89
C ALA A 103 9.34 3.22 5.66
N ALA A 104 8.27 2.84 4.97
CA ALA A 104 7.08 2.27 5.60
C ALA A 104 7.41 0.99 6.38
N HIS A 105 8.15 0.05 5.77
CA HIS A 105 8.54 -1.20 6.43
C HIS A 105 9.33 -0.96 7.73
N ARG A 106 10.32 -0.06 7.73
CA ARG A 106 11.11 0.25 8.94
C ARG A 106 10.25 0.68 10.12
N LEU A 107 9.17 1.41 9.85
CA LEU A 107 8.29 1.97 10.88
C LEU A 107 7.30 0.96 11.46
N VAL A 108 6.93 -0.06 10.67
CA VAL A 108 5.87 -1.00 11.05
C VAL A 108 6.38 -2.40 11.40
N ARG A 109 7.62 -2.76 11.04
CA ARG A 109 8.15 -4.13 11.20
C ARG A 109 8.17 -4.67 12.62
N GLU A 110 8.13 -3.80 13.62
CA GLU A 110 8.14 -4.16 15.05
C GLU A 110 6.72 -4.31 15.62
N GLN A 111 5.69 -3.98 14.84
CA GLN A 111 4.29 -4.13 15.23
C GLN A 111 3.80 -5.55 14.93
N ALA A 112 3.57 -6.35 15.96
CA ALA A 112 3.10 -7.73 15.83
C ALA A 112 1.77 -7.84 15.05
N ASP A 113 0.86 -6.89 15.24
CA ASP A 113 -0.44 -6.84 14.54
C ASP A 113 -0.32 -6.57 13.02
N LEU A 114 0.85 -6.12 12.56
CA LEU A 114 1.13 -5.84 11.14
C LEU A 114 2.08 -6.86 10.50
N ALA A 115 2.49 -7.90 11.24
CA ALA A 115 3.49 -8.85 10.80
C ALA A 115 3.14 -9.52 9.46
N ASP A 116 1.87 -9.88 9.24
CA ASP A 116 1.44 -10.53 8.01
C ASP A 116 1.36 -9.56 6.81
N VAL A 117 1.05 -8.29 7.06
CA VAL A 117 1.03 -7.23 6.04
C VAL A 117 2.42 -6.97 5.49
N VAL A 118 3.44 -7.05 6.34
CA VAL A 118 4.83 -6.75 5.96
C VAL A 118 5.68 -7.97 5.63
N ALA A 119 5.17 -9.17 5.88
CA ALA A 119 5.89 -10.42 5.63
C ALA A 119 6.40 -10.56 4.19
N GLY A 120 5.69 -9.96 3.22
CA GLY A 120 6.07 -9.98 1.80
C GLY A 120 7.14 -8.96 1.40
N TYR A 121 7.59 -8.09 2.30
CA TYR A 121 8.61 -7.10 1.98
C TYR A 121 10.00 -7.73 1.83
N VAL A 122 10.67 -7.44 0.73
CA VAL A 122 12.05 -7.86 0.47
C VAL A 122 12.89 -6.63 0.15
N SER A 123 14.02 -6.49 0.86
CA SER A 123 15.01 -5.44 0.58
C SER A 123 15.84 -5.81 -0.64
N LEU A 124 15.95 -4.90 -1.61
CA LEU A 124 16.68 -5.10 -2.88
C LEU A 124 17.81 -4.06 -3.03
N PRO A 125 18.84 -4.08 -2.15
CA PRO A 125 19.85 -3.03 -2.10
C PRO A 125 20.70 -2.94 -3.39
N GLU A 126 20.94 -4.07 -4.04
CA GLU A 126 21.68 -4.12 -5.30
C GLU A 126 20.91 -3.43 -6.43
N LEU A 127 19.60 -3.68 -6.53
CA LEU A 127 18.73 -3.01 -7.50
C LEU A 127 18.65 -1.51 -7.23
N THR A 128 18.50 -1.10 -5.96
CA THR A 128 18.51 0.32 -5.59
C THR A 128 19.80 1.00 -6.03
N ARG A 129 20.96 0.35 -5.83
CA ARG A 129 22.25 0.88 -6.29
C ARG A 129 22.31 0.98 -7.81
N ALA A 130 21.94 -0.09 -8.51
CA ALA A 130 21.96 -0.12 -9.98
C ALA A 130 21.07 0.98 -10.61
N ILE A 131 19.92 1.27 -9.99
CA ILE A 131 19.04 2.37 -10.43
C ILE A 131 19.72 3.73 -10.25
N VAL A 132 20.39 3.97 -9.12
CA VAL A 132 21.12 5.23 -8.87
C VAL A 132 22.26 5.41 -9.87
N ASP A 133 23.09 4.38 -10.03
CA ASP A 133 24.23 4.40 -10.95
C ASP A 133 23.75 4.69 -12.40
N ALA A 134 22.68 4.03 -12.85
CA ALA A 134 22.10 4.24 -14.19
C ALA A 134 21.48 5.63 -14.40
N ILE A 135 21.09 6.33 -13.33
CA ILE A 135 20.56 7.71 -13.40
C ILE A 135 21.71 8.72 -13.44
N ASP A 136 22.80 8.44 -12.73
CA ASP A 136 23.94 9.33 -12.54
C ASP A 136 24.98 9.27 -13.67
N GLU A 137 25.03 8.20 -14.47
CA GLU A 137 25.91 8.04 -15.65
C GLU A 137 25.58 8.99 -16.84
N ARG A 138 25.22 10.25 -16.59
CA ARG A 138 24.92 11.27 -17.62
C ARG A 138 26.05 12.25 -17.90
#